data_AF-A0A971PYA6-F1
#
_entry.id   AF-A0A971PYA6-F1
#
_cell.length_a   1.000
_cell.length_b   1.000
_cell.length_c   1.000
_cell.angle_alpha   90.00
_cell.angle_beta   90.00
_cell.angle_gamma   90.00
#
_symmetry.space_group_name_H-M   'P 1'
#
loop_
_entity.id
_entity.type
_entity.pdbx_description
1 polymer ?
#
loop_
_entity_poly.entity_id
_entity_poly.type
_entity_poly.pdbx_seq_one_letter_code
_entity_poly.pdbx_strand_id
1 'polypeptide(L)'
;MKRIIDKVEKYLIRIIVLSLLVIVVVQGMMTHDPLRLYLSWSERMEGQVIEYPVAGDAKTENKNKPETLKTASPQAYLVIETKEFSSLPRSIILVNGNEKARFNDKEVKLLLKANDVVEIDSCAYNFPVTYCIKNSSDNLAFPEKEKLYTANQSIVMIGKIIVK
;
A
#
# COMPACT_ATOMS: atom_id res chain seq x y z
N MET A 1 18.64 44.19 34.24
CA MET A 1 18.55 42.72 34.04
C MET A 1 17.18 42.14 34.37
N LYS A 2 16.71 42.09 35.63
CA LYS A 2 15.53 41.28 36.06
C LYS A 2 14.32 41.26 35.09
N ARG A 3 13.72 42.41 34.75
CA ARG A 3 12.59 42.51 33.78
C ARG A 3 12.83 41.88 32.38
N ILE A 4 14.08 41.69 31.97
CA ILE A 4 14.44 41.02 30.71
C ILE A 4 14.45 39.50 30.93
N ILE A 5 15.01 39.05 32.04
CA ILE A 5 15.02 37.64 32.47
C ILE A 5 13.59 37.14 32.64
N ASP A 6 12.72 37.87 33.35
CA ASP A 6 11.31 37.51 33.57
C ASP A 6 10.53 37.37 32.23
N LYS A 7 10.86 38.21 31.24
CA LYS A 7 10.26 38.13 29.89
C LYS A 7 10.79 36.94 29.09
N VAL A 8 12.08 36.66 29.17
CA VAL A 8 12.73 35.51 28.51
C VAL A 8 12.20 34.21 29.08
N GLU A 9 12.13 34.08 30.41
CA GLU A 9 11.60 32.89 31.10
C GLU A 9 10.15 32.60 30.67
N LYS A 10 9.28 33.63 30.69
CA LYS A 10 7.88 33.48 30.27
C LYS A 10 7.72 33.11 28.79
N TYR A 11 8.63 33.57 27.92
CA TYR A 11 8.68 33.13 26.52
C TYR A 11 9.23 31.70 26.38
N LEU A 12 10.25 31.33 27.14
CA LEU A 12 10.89 30.02 27.11
C LEU A 12 9.89 28.92 27.51
N ILE A 13 9.17 29.11 28.62
CA ILE A 13 8.10 28.20 29.06
C ILE A 13 7.01 28.10 27.98
N ARG A 14 6.60 29.23 27.38
CA ARG A 14 5.58 29.24 26.34
C ARG A 14 6.02 28.48 25.08
N ILE A 15 7.29 28.60 24.68
CA ILE A 15 7.87 27.87 23.54
C ILE A 15 7.95 26.38 23.84
N ILE A 16 8.38 25.97 25.05
CA ILE A 16 8.45 24.56 25.45
C ILE A 16 7.06 23.91 25.37
N VAL A 17 6.04 24.54 25.96
CA VAL A 17 4.65 24.06 25.92
C VAL A 17 4.12 23.99 24.49
N LEU A 18 4.43 24.98 23.63
CA LEU A 18 4.06 24.96 22.21
C LEU A 18 4.74 23.81 21.47
N SER A 19 6.02 23.56 21.71
CA SER A 19 6.75 22.46 21.07
C SER A 19 6.20 21.09 21.47
N LEU A 20 5.85 20.90 22.75
CA LEU A 20 5.22 19.68 23.24
C LEU A 20 3.87 19.44 22.55
N LEU A 21 3.05 20.49 22.43
CA LEU A 21 1.76 20.42 21.75
C LEU A 21 1.91 20.08 20.26
N VAL A 22 2.89 20.68 19.57
CA VAL A 22 3.21 20.36 18.17
C VAL A 22 3.65 18.90 18.03
N ILE A 23 4.48 18.38 18.93
CA ILE A 23 4.91 16.96 18.90
C ILE A 23 3.69 16.02 19.05
N VAL A 24 2.79 16.29 19.99
CA VAL A 24 1.56 15.48 20.17
C VAL A 24 0.64 15.55 18.94
N VAL A 25 0.50 16.71 18.31
CA VAL A 25 -0.27 16.85 17.05
C VAL A 25 0.39 16.09 15.90
N VAL A 26 1.72 16.15 15.77
CA VAL A 26 2.47 15.39 14.74
C VAL A 26 2.32 13.90 14.96
N GLN A 27 2.42 13.41 16.20
CA GLN A 27 2.18 11.99 16.54
C GLN A 27 0.76 11.54 16.19
N GLY A 28 -0.26 12.33 16.56
CA GLY A 28 -1.66 12.06 16.22
C GLY A 28 -1.93 12.07 14.71
N MET A 29 -1.25 12.93 13.96
CA MET A 29 -1.32 12.96 12.49
C MET A 29 -0.59 11.78 11.84
N MET A 30 0.57 11.38 12.38
CA MET A 30 1.36 10.25 11.86
C MET A 30 0.71 8.89 12.10
N THR A 31 -0.25 8.81 13.03
CA THR A 31 -1.07 7.61 13.27
C THR A 31 -2.00 7.29 12.10
N HIS A 32 -2.30 8.26 11.22
CA HIS A 32 -3.12 8.07 10.02
C HIS A 32 -2.27 7.92 8.75
N ASP A 33 -1.53 6.81 8.66
CA ASP A 33 -0.89 6.24 7.45
C ASP A 33 -0.41 7.21 6.33
N PRO A 34 0.48 8.19 6.60
CA PRO A 34 1.04 9.05 5.56
C PRO A 34 2.07 8.34 4.66
N LEU A 35 2.59 7.18 5.08
CA LEU A 35 3.69 6.47 4.41
C LEU A 35 3.32 6.00 3.00
N ARG A 36 2.06 5.58 2.81
CA ARG A 36 1.54 5.09 1.52
C ARG A 36 1.45 6.18 0.45
N LEU A 37 1.09 7.40 0.87
CA LEU A 37 0.96 8.54 -0.04
C LEU A 37 2.35 9.11 -0.40
N TYR A 38 3.30 9.09 0.54
CA TYR A 38 4.67 9.58 0.27
C TYR A 38 5.42 8.68 -0.72
N LEU A 39 5.34 7.34 -0.56
CA LEU A 39 5.98 6.38 -1.47
C LEU A 39 5.40 6.45 -2.89
N SER A 40 4.07 6.51 -3.02
CA SER A 40 3.42 6.64 -4.34
C SER A 40 3.61 8.02 -5.00
N TRP A 41 3.91 9.07 -4.22
CA TRP A 41 4.34 10.37 -4.78
C TRP A 41 5.79 10.35 -5.24
N SER A 42 6.72 9.70 -4.51
CA SER A 42 8.10 9.53 -4.97
C SER A 42 8.18 8.70 -6.25
N GLU A 43 7.49 7.55 -6.32
CA GLU A 43 7.45 6.71 -7.53
C GLU A 43 6.94 7.47 -8.76
N ARG A 44 5.96 8.37 -8.58
CA ARG A 44 5.38 9.16 -9.66
C ARG A 44 6.24 10.33 -10.12
N MET A 45 7.13 10.84 -9.26
CA MET A 45 8.08 11.90 -9.62
C MET A 45 9.44 11.36 -10.09
N GLU A 46 9.82 10.15 -9.66
CA GLU A 46 11.09 9.52 -10.06
C GLU A 46 11.04 9.00 -11.51
N GLY A 47 9.87 8.56 -12.00
CA GLY A 47 9.66 8.23 -13.42
C GLY A 47 10.51 7.05 -13.95
N GLN A 48 11.25 6.39 -13.06
CA GLN A 48 12.20 5.35 -13.34
C GLN A 48 11.89 4.16 -12.44
N VAL A 49 11.92 2.96 -13.00
CA VAL A 49 11.66 1.72 -12.25
C VAL A 49 12.78 1.54 -11.23
N ILE A 50 12.46 1.67 -9.94
CA ILE A 50 13.33 1.13 -8.89
C ILE A 50 13.32 -0.38 -9.04
N GLU A 51 14.37 -0.89 -9.69
CA GLU A 51 14.74 -2.29 -9.68
C GLU A 51 15.10 -2.64 -8.23
N TYR A 52 14.19 -3.34 -7.53
CA TYR A 52 14.44 -3.79 -6.16
C TYR A 52 15.72 -4.63 -6.17
N PRO A 53 16.72 -4.32 -5.32
CA PRO A 53 17.96 -5.06 -5.28
C PRO A 53 17.70 -6.43 -4.64
N VAL A 54 17.38 -7.42 -5.47
CA VAL A 54 17.52 -8.82 -5.10
C VAL A 54 19.01 -9.05 -4.87
N ALA A 55 19.37 -9.38 -3.64
CA ALA A 55 20.73 -9.81 -3.33
C ALA A 55 21.03 -11.11 -4.12
N GLY A 56 21.74 -10.96 -5.23
CA GLY A 56 22.06 -12.04 -6.15
C GLY A 56 23.28 -11.67 -6.97
N ASP A 57 24.31 -12.52 -6.90
CA ASP A 57 25.60 -12.26 -7.53
C ASP A 57 25.55 -12.10 -9.05
N ALA A 58 26.51 -11.34 -9.55
CA ALA A 58 26.61 -10.95 -10.95
C ALA A 58 26.71 -12.14 -11.92
N LYS A 59 25.99 -12.03 -13.04
CA LYS A 59 26.53 -12.28 -14.39
C LYS A 59 25.70 -11.62 -15.49
N THR A 60 26.42 -10.84 -16.31
CA THR A 60 26.19 -10.40 -17.70
C THR A 60 25.44 -11.44 -18.58
N GLU A 61 24.70 -11.12 -19.64
CA GLU A 61 24.48 -9.88 -20.43
C GLU A 61 22.95 -9.72 -20.77
N ASN A 62 22.42 -8.85 -21.65
CA ASN A 62 22.94 -7.79 -22.54
C ASN A 62 21.88 -6.69 -22.77
N LYS A 63 22.15 -5.72 -23.65
CA LYS A 63 21.25 -4.62 -24.07
C LYS A 63 20.41 -5.00 -25.30
N ASN A 64 19.12 -4.64 -25.32
CA ASN A 64 18.47 -3.94 -26.45
C ASN A 64 17.06 -3.45 -26.11
N LYS A 65 16.65 -2.34 -26.75
CA LYS A 65 15.43 -1.54 -26.50
C LYS A 65 14.86 -1.11 -27.87
N PRO A 66 13.54 -0.88 -28.04
CA PRO A 66 12.37 -1.50 -27.42
C PRO A 66 11.40 -2.05 -28.51
N GLU A 67 11.03 -3.33 -28.48
CA GLU A 67 9.94 -3.78 -29.36
C GLU A 67 8.58 -3.38 -28.78
N THR A 68 7.82 -2.59 -29.54
CA THR A 68 6.43 -2.22 -29.25
C THR A 68 5.51 -3.42 -29.50
N LEU A 69 5.64 -4.46 -28.68
CA LEU A 69 4.74 -5.58 -28.68
C LEU A 69 3.36 -5.13 -28.22
N LYS A 70 2.39 -5.18 -29.14
CA LYS A 70 0.96 -5.17 -28.81
C LYS A 70 0.61 -6.53 -28.17
N THR A 71 1.18 -6.79 -27.01
CA THR A 71 0.91 -8.01 -26.24
C THR A 71 -0.56 -8.01 -25.88
N ALA A 72 -1.31 -8.98 -26.38
CA ALA A 72 -2.66 -9.25 -25.92
C ALA A 72 -2.57 -9.48 -24.41
N SER A 73 -3.04 -8.50 -23.60
CA SER A 73 -2.76 -8.47 -22.16
C SER A 73 -3.16 -9.80 -21.54
N PRO A 74 -2.23 -10.60 -20.99
CA PRO A 74 -2.57 -11.87 -20.41
C PRO A 74 -3.55 -11.62 -19.28
N GLN A 75 -4.78 -12.08 -19.47
CA GLN A 75 -5.80 -11.99 -18.44
C GLN A 75 -5.44 -13.02 -17.38
N ALA A 76 -5.38 -12.58 -16.14
CA ALA A 76 -5.18 -13.42 -14.98
C ALA A 76 -6.42 -13.35 -14.09
N TYR A 77 -6.69 -14.41 -13.34
CA TYR A 77 -7.67 -14.35 -12.26
C TYR A 77 -6.99 -14.47 -10.91
N LEU A 78 -7.56 -13.77 -9.93
CA LEU A 78 -7.10 -13.76 -8.54
C LEU A 78 -8.32 -14.00 -7.64
N VAL A 79 -8.20 -14.89 -6.67
CA VAL A 79 -9.21 -15.15 -5.64
C VAL A 79 -8.64 -14.76 -4.29
N ILE A 80 -9.27 -13.77 -3.66
CA ILE A 80 -8.89 -13.26 -2.34
C ILE A 80 -9.94 -13.70 -1.32
N GLU A 81 -9.51 -14.25 -0.19
CA GLU A 81 -10.33 -14.75 0.91
C GLU A 81 -10.11 -13.92 2.17
N THR A 82 -11.16 -13.61 2.94
CA THR A 82 -11.07 -13.12 4.32
C THR A 82 -10.88 -14.29 5.30
N LYS A 83 -9.83 -14.29 6.12
CA LYS A 83 -9.53 -15.45 7.00
C LYS A 83 -10.49 -15.56 8.18
N GLU A 84 -10.68 -14.48 8.93
CA GLU A 84 -11.40 -14.48 10.21
C GLU A 84 -12.91 -14.22 10.07
N PHE A 85 -13.38 -13.82 8.88
CA PHE A 85 -14.74 -13.33 8.65
C PHE A 85 -15.41 -14.03 7.47
N SER A 86 -16.72 -14.29 7.56
CA SER A 86 -17.53 -14.87 6.48
C SER A 86 -17.94 -13.85 5.41
N SER A 87 -17.89 -12.55 5.71
CA SER A 87 -18.05 -11.44 4.77
C SER A 87 -17.60 -10.12 5.42
N LEU A 88 -17.20 -9.16 4.59
CA LEU A 88 -16.84 -7.80 4.97
C LEU A 88 -17.36 -6.80 3.90
N PRO A 89 -18.67 -6.52 3.82
CA PRO A 89 -19.27 -5.74 2.73
C PRO A 89 -18.87 -4.25 2.68
N ARG A 90 -18.10 -3.76 3.67
CA ARG A 90 -17.47 -2.43 3.65
C ARG A 90 -15.98 -2.46 3.30
N SER A 91 -15.41 -3.65 3.09
CA SER A 91 -14.07 -3.82 2.54
C SER A 91 -14.15 -3.75 1.02
N ILE A 92 -13.38 -2.83 0.43
CA ILE A 92 -13.46 -2.49 -0.99
C ILE A 92 -12.16 -2.88 -1.66
N ILE A 93 -12.25 -3.68 -2.73
CA ILE A 93 -11.11 -3.98 -3.59
C ILE A 93 -10.98 -2.88 -4.62
N LEU A 94 -9.83 -2.22 -4.62
CA LEU A 94 -9.45 -1.21 -5.61
C LEU A 94 -8.53 -1.85 -6.65
N VAL A 95 -8.80 -1.59 -7.93
CA VAL A 95 -7.89 -1.92 -9.03
C VAL A 95 -7.53 -0.64 -9.75
N ASN A 96 -6.23 -0.31 -9.80
CA ASN A 96 -5.71 0.97 -10.28
C ASN A 96 -6.41 2.17 -9.61
N GLY A 97 -6.64 2.09 -8.29
CA GLY A 97 -7.32 3.12 -7.48
C GLY A 97 -8.85 3.21 -7.66
N ASN A 98 -9.48 2.38 -8.49
CA ASN A 98 -10.93 2.40 -8.72
C ASN A 98 -11.60 1.21 -8.03
N GLU A 99 -12.75 1.44 -7.39
CA GLU A 99 -13.58 0.36 -6.82
C GLU A 99 -13.93 -0.68 -7.90
N LYS A 100 -13.59 -1.95 -7.63
CA LYS A 100 -13.81 -3.07 -8.55
C LYS A 100 -14.77 -4.13 -7.98
N ALA A 101 -14.71 -4.36 -6.66
CA ALA A 101 -15.53 -5.34 -5.96
C ALA A 101 -15.54 -5.07 -4.44
N ARG A 102 -16.40 -5.78 -3.71
CA ARG A 102 -16.46 -5.79 -2.24
C ARG A 102 -16.57 -7.21 -1.72
N PHE A 103 -16.15 -7.44 -0.48
CA PHE A 103 -16.30 -8.74 0.21
C PHE A 103 -17.73 -8.93 0.73
N ASN A 104 -18.72 -8.97 -0.17
CA ASN A 104 -20.09 -9.34 0.20
C ASN A 104 -20.18 -10.78 0.74
N ASP A 105 -19.30 -11.64 0.23
CA ASP A 105 -19.04 -13.01 0.67
C ASP A 105 -17.59 -13.12 1.16
N LYS A 106 -17.21 -14.31 1.67
CA LYS A 106 -15.87 -14.62 2.17
C LYS A 106 -14.77 -14.46 1.12
N GLU A 107 -15.12 -14.68 -0.14
CA GLU A 107 -14.20 -14.77 -1.26
C GLU A 107 -14.62 -13.87 -2.41
N VAL A 108 -13.65 -13.18 -3.01
CA VAL A 108 -13.86 -12.36 -4.20
C VAL A 108 -12.92 -12.81 -5.31
N LYS A 109 -13.50 -13.11 -6.47
CA LYS A 109 -12.75 -13.43 -7.70
C LYS A 109 -12.65 -12.19 -8.59
N LEU A 110 -11.43 -11.83 -8.95
CA LEU A 110 -11.11 -10.72 -9.82
C LEU A 110 -10.60 -11.24 -11.18
N LEU A 111 -10.90 -10.49 -12.24
CA LEU A 111 -10.24 -10.61 -13.55
C LEU A 111 -9.36 -9.37 -13.73
N LEU A 112 -8.07 -9.61 -13.96
CA LEU A 112 -7.00 -8.62 -13.90
C LEU A 112 -6.11 -8.74 -15.14
N LYS A 113 -5.37 -7.69 -15.44
CA LYS A 113 -4.38 -7.62 -16.51
C LYS A 113 -2.97 -7.44 -15.93
N ALA A 114 -1.96 -7.79 -16.73
CA ALA A 114 -0.58 -7.40 -16.45
C ALA A 114 -0.47 -5.90 -16.13
N ASN A 115 0.30 -5.58 -15.09
CA ASN A 115 0.52 -4.23 -14.54
C ASN A 115 -0.67 -3.57 -13.81
N ASP A 116 -1.83 -4.22 -13.67
CA ASP A 116 -2.87 -3.73 -12.76
C ASP A 116 -2.33 -3.68 -11.31
N VAL A 117 -2.64 -2.63 -10.55
CA VAL A 117 -2.32 -2.52 -9.12
C VAL A 117 -3.55 -2.89 -8.31
N VAL A 118 -3.43 -3.89 -7.43
CA VAL A 118 -4.52 -4.35 -6.56
C VAL A 118 -4.30 -3.87 -5.13
N GLU A 119 -5.35 -3.31 -4.54
CA GLU A 119 -5.38 -2.79 -3.19
C GLU A 119 -6.69 -3.19 -2.49
N ILE A 120 -6.69 -3.25 -1.16
CA ILE A 120 -7.89 -3.53 -0.37
C ILE A 120 -8.03 -2.44 0.70
N ASP A 121 -9.09 -1.64 0.57
CA ASP A 121 -9.48 -0.64 1.56
C ASP A 121 -10.28 -1.31 2.68
N SER A 122 -9.73 -1.24 3.90
CA SER A 122 -10.37 -1.74 5.13
C SER A 122 -10.60 -0.63 6.16
N CYS A 123 -10.50 0.65 5.78
CA CYS A 123 -10.63 1.80 6.69
C CYS A 123 -12.00 1.89 7.38
N ALA A 124 -13.02 1.22 6.83
CA ALA A 124 -14.36 1.14 7.42
C ALA A 124 -14.48 0.21 8.65
N TYR A 125 -13.43 -0.55 8.99
CA TYR A 125 -13.38 -1.46 10.13
C TYR A 125 -12.38 -0.99 11.18
N ASN A 126 -12.77 -1.11 12.45
CA ASN A 126 -11.95 -0.69 13.60
C ASN A 126 -11.12 -1.84 14.21
N PHE A 127 -10.93 -2.94 13.48
CA PHE A 127 -10.17 -4.12 13.90
C PHE A 127 -9.25 -4.60 12.76
N PRO A 128 -8.15 -5.33 13.07
CA PRO A 128 -7.32 -5.99 12.08
C PRO A 128 -8.12 -6.98 11.22
N VAL A 129 -7.88 -6.99 9.92
CA VAL A 129 -8.46 -7.96 8.97
C VAL A 129 -7.35 -8.65 8.19
N THR A 130 -7.34 -9.98 8.14
CA THR A 130 -6.40 -10.73 7.30
C THR A 130 -7.06 -11.21 6.01
N TYR A 131 -6.45 -10.85 4.89
CA TYR A 131 -6.77 -11.34 3.56
C TYR A 131 -5.73 -12.36 3.11
N CYS A 132 -6.15 -13.35 2.33
CA CYS A 132 -5.33 -14.43 1.81
C CYS A 132 -5.53 -14.59 0.31
N ILE A 133 -4.44 -14.76 -0.45
CA ILE A 133 -4.52 -15.13 -1.86
C ILE A 133 -4.85 -16.63 -1.96
N LYS A 134 -6.13 -16.97 -1.89
CA LYS A 134 -6.59 -18.37 -1.86
C LYS A 134 -6.30 -19.10 -3.17
N ASN A 135 -6.43 -18.44 -4.31
CA ASN A 135 -6.12 -19.04 -5.61
C ASN A 135 -5.79 -17.98 -6.67
N SER A 136 -5.11 -18.40 -7.73
CA SER A 136 -4.80 -17.59 -8.91
C SER A 136 -4.63 -18.46 -10.14
N SER A 137 -4.74 -17.84 -11.32
CA SER A 137 -4.44 -18.50 -12.60
C SER A 137 -2.97 -18.88 -12.73
N ASP A 138 -2.69 -19.93 -13.51
CA ASP A 138 -1.33 -20.49 -13.61
C ASP A 138 -0.34 -19.54 -14.30
N ASN A 139 -0.86 -18.62 -15.12
CA ASN A 139 -0.10 -17.51 -15.73
C ASN A 139 0.13 -16.32 -14.79
N LEU A 140 -0.33 -16.34 -13.53
CA LEU A 140 0.02 -15.32 -12.56
C LEU A 140 1.39 -15.65 -11.92
N ALA A 141 2.32 -14.69 -11.97
CA ALA A 141 3.59 -14.73 -11.25
C ALA A 141 3.50 -14.04 -9.89
N PHE A 142 2.78 -12.91 -9.80
CA PHE A 142 2.59 -12.15 -8.57
C PHE A 142 1.18 -11.52 -8.51
N PRO A 143 0.48 -11.51 -7.36
CA PRO A 143 0.90 -12.06 -6.06
C PRO A 143 0.90 -13.60 -6.01
N GLU A 144 1.74 -14.13 -5.13
CA GLU A 144 1.84 -15.57 -4.84
C GLU A 144 0.58 -16.11 -4.13
N LYS A 145 0.28 -17.39 -4.35
CA LYS A 145 -0.78 -18.11 -3.61
C LYS A 145 -0.43 -18.22 -2.13
N GLU A 146 -1.44 -18.34 -1.28
CA GLU A 146 -1.37 -18.47 0.18
C GLU A 146 -0.77 -17.28 0.94
N LYS A 147 -0.25 -16.27 0.24
CA LYS A 147 0.28 -15.03 0.84
C LYS A 147 -0.80 -14.27 1.61
N LEU A 148 -0.46 -13.87 2.83
CA LEU A 148 -1.32 -13.16 3.76
C LEU A 148 -1.03 -11.65 3.73
N TYR A 149 -2.10 -10.86 3.88
CA TYR A 149 -2.07 -9.40 3.95
C TYR A 149 -2.99 -8.94 5.07
N THR A 150 -2.45 -8.29 6.10
CA THR A 150 -3.24 -7.76 7.21
C THR A 150 -3.43 -6.25 7.06
N ALA A 151 -4.68 -5.79 7.09
CA ALA A 151 -5.04 -4.38 7.11
C ALA A 151 -5.45 -3.97 8.53
N ASN A 152 -4.87 -2.88 9.04
CA ASN A 152 -5.12 -2.38 10.40
C ASN A 152 -5.83 -1.03 10.31
N GLN A 153 -7.14 -1.04 10.06
CA GLN A 153 -7.95 0.17 9.83
C GLN A 153 -7.46 1.01 8.63
N SER A 154 -6.81 0.37 7.65
CA SER A 154 -6.07 1.04 6.57
C SER A 154 -6.26 0.38 5.21
N ILE A 155 -5.64 0.94 4.16
CA ILE A 155 -5.62 0.36 2.81
C ILE A 155 -4.34 -0.47 2.64
N VAL A 156 -4.48 -1.78 2.48
CA VAL A 156 -3.35 -2.68 2.22
C VAL A 156 -3.10 -2.80 0.71
N MET A 157 -1.84 -2.71 0.30
CA MET A 157 -1.42 -2.93 -1.09
C MET A 157 -1.09 -4.40 -1.30
N ILE A 158 -1.82 -5.07 -2.20
CA ILE A 158 -1.48 -6.44 -2.64
C ILE A 158 -0.33 -6.38 -3.65
N GLY A 159 -0.30 -5.32 -4.46
CA GLY A 159 0.80 -4.97 -5.35
C GLY A 159 0.43 -5.00 -6.82
N LYS A 160 1.45 -4.94 -7.69
CA LYS A 160 1.29 -4.94 -9.14
C LYS A 160 1.21 -6.36 -9.69
N ILE A 161 0.21 -6.62 -10.51
CA ILE A 161 -0.02 -7.92 -11.16
C ILE A 161 1.08 -8.21 -12.19
N ILE A 162 1.87 -9.24 -11.91
CA ILE A 162 2.87 -9.76 -12.83
C ILE A 162 2.34 -11.09 -13.37
N VAL A 163 2.35 -11.22 -14.69
CA VAL A 163 2.00 -12.45 -15.41
C VAL A 163 3.27 -13.09 -15.97
N LYS A 164 3.23 -14.41 -16.17
CA LYS A 164 4.29 -15.22 -16.77
C LYS A 164 4.24 -15.14 -18.30
#